data_AF-A0A831SKI1-F1
#
_entry.id   AF-A0A831SKI1-F1
#
_cell.length_a   1.000
_cell.length_b   1.000
_cell.length_c   1.000
_cell.angle_alpha   90.00
_cell.angle_beta   90.00
_cell.angle_gamma   90.00
#
_symmetry.space_group_name_H-M   'P 1'
#
loop_
_entity.id
_entity.type
_entity.pdbx_description
1 polymer ?
#
loop_
_entity_poly.entity_id
_entity_poly.type
_entity_poly.pdbx_seq_one_letter_code
_entity_poly.pdbx_strand_id
1 'polypeptide(L)'
;MKKTNIKIPQNKQVFLSCSTKEISSLLEENKKIFSQYSFKILNQPFREVREKSRKEVIGRALKFSKIFDPDIAKKINPDYQYIIQTGHQPVFFHPGVWIKNIFLNELLKSPLLDKSWGLNIILDNDNCKDLTFSLPALSSNGNLKLEKVNFLSSVLTPKLPFEEYPCPSLEMIAKFNWDIIHRLKSLESENEDILNNFKNFAHCLENSFRFCSRNHKRANLGEFLGLARRLYEQEIEPAYLEISFSQICDSDEFLSFFLEIIKNIEYFSKIYNNKLDEYRTLFKIRNREHPSPNLMIKENLIEFPF
;
A
#
# COMPACT_ATOMS: atom_id res chain seq x y z
N MET A 1 18.31 16.30 -8.36
CA MET A 1 17.83 16.28 -6.96
C MET A 1 18.93 16.82 -6.05
N LYS A 2 18.65 17.79 -5.17
CA LYS A 2 19.61 18.28 -4.16
C LYS A 2 19.48 17.41 -2.91
N LYS A 3 20.61 17.09 -2.25
CA LYS A 3 20.62 16.35 -0.98
C LYS A 3 20.27 17.33 0.16
N THR A 4 19.03 17.28 0.62
CA THR A 4 18.56 18.08 1.76
C THR A 4 18.84 17.33 3.07
N ASN A 5 19.59 17.95 3.98
CA ASN A 5 19.76 17.44 5.35
C ASN A 5 18.52 17.85 6.16
N ILE A 6 17.59 16.91 6.35
CA ILE A 6 16.38 17.11 7.14
C ILE A 6 16.61 16.54 8.54
N LYS A 7 16.31 17.33 9.58
CA LYS A 7 16.29 16.84 10.97
C LYS A 7 14.98 16.09 11.21
N ILE A 8 15.04 14.91 11.83
CA ILE A 8 13.84 14.16 12.19
C ILE A 8 12.97 15.02 13.13
N PRO A 9 11.69 15.26 12.80
CA PRO A 9 10.81 16.06 13.64
C PRO A 9 10.63 15.41 15.03
N GLN A 10 10.56 16.24 16.08
CA GLN A 10 10.31 15.82 17.46
C GLN A 10 8.88 16.23 17.89
N ASN A 11 8.43 15.83 19.08
CA ASN A 11 7.17 16.30 19.68
C ASN A 11 5.91 16.02 18.84
N LYS A 12 5.76 14.78 18.33
CA LYS A 12 4.59 14.35 17.53
C LYS A 12 4.37 15.17 16.26
N GLN A 13 5.42 15.82 15.74
CA GLN A 13 5.36 16.56 14.49
C GLN A 13 5.66 15.64 13.30
N VAL A 14 5.05 15.97 12.15
CA VAL A 14 5.31 15.31 10.88
C VAL A 14 5.97 16.33 9.95
N PHE A 15 7.07 15.92 9.32
CA PHE A 15 7.72 16.72 8.30
C PHE A 15 7.21 16.32 6.92
N LEU A 16 6.71 17.30 6.17
CA LEU A 16 6.24 17.13 4.81
C LEU A 16 7.17 17.90 3.88
N SER A 17 7.68 17.21 2.86
CA SER A 17 8.50 17.81 1.81
C SER A 17 7.72 17.86 0.50
N CYS A 18 7.77 19.05 -0.11
CA CYS A 18 6.63 19.79 -0.66
C CYS A 18 5.58 20.16 0.42
N SER A 19 5.32 21.46 0.55
CA SER A 19 4.32 22.00 1.47
C SER A 19 2.91 21.61 1.01
N THR A 20 1.95 21.48 1.93
CA THR A 20 0.55 21.22 1.58
C THR A 20 -0.04 22.30 0.66
N LYS A 21 0.47 23.54 0.74
CA LYS A 21 0.10 24.66 -0.13
C LYS A 21 0.57 24.49 -1.58
N GLU A 22 1.61 23.69 -1.80
CA GLU A 22 2.19 23.44 -3.13
C GLU A 22 1.49 22.30 -3.88
N ILE A 23 0.71 21.48 -3.16
CA ILE A 23 0.06 20.27 -3.72
C ILE A 23 -0.83 20.63 -4.91
N SER A 24 -1.65 21.68 -4.84
CA SER A 24 -2.50 22.08 -5.97
C SER A 24 -1.68 22.45 -7.21
N SER A 25 -0.54 23.14 -7.03
CA SER A 25 0.37 23.46 -8.14
C SER A 25 0.98 22.20 -8.75
N LEU A 26 1.40 21.25 -7.92
CA LEU A 26 1.96 19.96 -8.37
C LEU A 26 0.93 19.13 -9.15
N LEU A 27 -0.34 19.16 -8.75
CA LEU A 27 -1.43 18.49 -9.46
C LEU A 27 -1.64 19.07 -10.86
N GLU A 28 -1.65 20.40 -10.98
CA GLU A 28 -1.76 21.08 -12.28
C GLU A 28 -0.52 20.84 -13.16
N GLU A 29 0.68 20.84 -12.58
CA GLU A 29 1.91 20.52 -13.30
C GLU A 29 1.88 19.08 -13.85
N ASN A 30 1.51 18.10 -13.01
CA ASN A 30 1.37 16.72 -13.44
C ASN A 30 0.36 16.59 -14.59
N LYS A 31 -0.78 17.28 -14.50
CA LYS A 31 -1.79 17.30 -15.56
C LYS A 31 -1.21 17.85 -16.88
N LYS A 32 -0.42 18.93 -16.83
CA LYS A 32 0.27 19.48 -17.99
C LYS A 32 1.26 18.47 -18.59
N ILE A 33 2.08 17.82 -17.76
CA ILE A 33 3.04 16.80 -18.20
C ILE A 33 2.33 15.68 -18.95
N PHE A 34 1.29 15.08 -18.36
CA PHE A 34 0.55 14.00 -19.01
C PHE A 34 -0.16 14.45 -20.30
N SER A 35 -0.58 15.72 -20.39
CA SER A 35 -1.22 16.26 -21.61
C SER A 35 -0.26 16.38 -22.80
N GLN A 36 1.06 16.39 -22.56
CA GLN A 36 2.09 16.47 -23.58
C GLN A 36 2.47 15.10 -24.17
N TYR A 37 2.05 14.00 -23.54
CA TYR A 37 2.35 12.65 -24.02
C TYR A 37 1.51 12.29 -25.24
N SER A 38 2.18 11.99 -26.36
CA SER A 38 1.57 11.73 -27.67
C SER A 38 1.85 10.33 -28.23
N PHE A 39 2.35 9.41 -27.40
CA PHE A 39 2.64 8.04 -27.80
C PHE A 39 1.38 7.14 -27.77
N LYS A 40 1.53 5.91 -28.27
CA LYS A 40 0.48 4.88 -28.31
C LYS A 40 0.87 3.68 -27.44
N ILE A 41 -0.15 2.98 -26.93
CA ILE A 41 -0.06 1.67 -26.28
C ILE A 41 -0.93 0.73 -27.11
N LEU A 42 -0.36 -0.33 -27.68
CA LEU A 42 -1.04 -1.26 -28.59
C LEU A 42 -1.87 -0.56 -29.67
N ASN A 43 -1.28 0.46 -30.30
CA ASN A 43 -1.90 1.33 -31.32
C ASN A 43 -3.02 2.26 -30.82
N GLN A 44 -3.40 2.22 -29.55
CA GLN A 44 -4.34 3.17 -28.95
C GLN A 44 -3.61 4.40 -28.41
N PRO A 45 -4.13 5.62 -28.57
CA PRO A 45 -3.53 6.81 -27.97
C PRO A 45 -3.40 6.66 -26.44
N PHE A 46 -2.24 7.02 -25.87
CA PHE A 46 -1.99 6.92 -24.42
C PHE A 46 -3.10 7.58 -23.59
N ARG A 47 -3.57 8.75 -24.02
CA ARG A 47 -4.64 9.49 -23.34
C ARG A 47 -5.91 8.65 -23.18
N GLU A 48 -6.30 7.89 -24.20
CA GLU A 48 -7.50 7.06 -24.15
C GLU A 48 -7.31 5.87 -23.20
N VAL A 49 -6.18 5.18 -23.30
CA VAL A 49 -5.83 4.06 -22.40
C VAL A 49 -5.81 4.54 -20.94
N ARG A 50 -5.22 5.71 -20.69
CA ARG A 50 -5.18 6.31 -19.35
C ARG A 50 -6.57 6.66 -18.83
N GLU A 51 -7.44 7.26 -19.64
CA GLU A 51 -8.81 7.59 -19.21
C GLU A 51 -9.66 6.34 -18.94
N LYS A 52 -9.52 5.28 -19.75
CA LYS A 52 -10.18 3.99 -19.50
C LYS A 52 -9.67 3.36 -18.20
N SER A 53 -8.35 3.30 -18.01
CA SER A 53 -7.72 2.74 -16.81
C SER A 53 -8.17 3.48 -15.54
N ARG A 54 -8.26 4.81 -15.58
CA ARG A 54 -8.76 5.61 -14.45
C ARG A 54 -10.20 5.23 -14.10
N LYS A 55 -11.09 5.12 -15.09
CA LYS A 55 -12.49 4.75 -14.86
C LYS A 55 -12.60 3.33 -14.30
N GLU A 56 -11.85 2.38 -14.86
CA GLU A 56 -11.87 0.98 -14.44
C GLU A 56 -11.33 0.80 -13.01
N VAL A 57 -10.15 1.35 -12.71
CA VAL A 57 -9.53 1.26 -11.39
C VAL A 57 -10.42 1.89 -10.33
N ILE A 58 -11.01 3.06 -10.59
CA ILE A 58 -11.95 3.67 -9.65
C ILE A 58 -13.20 2.82 -9.52
N GLY A 59 -13.78 2.33 -10.61
CA GLY A 59 -14.98 1.49 -10.55
C GLY A 59 -14.76 0.26 -9.66
N ARG A 60 -13.62 -0.41 -9.82
CA ARG A 60 -13.19 -1.53 -8.96
C ARG A 60 -12.95 -1.09 -7.52
N ALA A 61 -12.24 0.02 -7.32
CA ALA A 61 -11.94 0.54 -5.98
C ALA A 61 -13.21 0.94 -5.23
N LEU A 62 -14.20 1.56 -5.88
CA LEU A 62 -15.51 1.86 -5.31
C LEU A 62 -16.24 0.59 -4.90
N LYS A 63 -16.23 -0.43 -5.76
CA LYS A 63 -16.87 -1.73 -5.47
C LYS A 63 -16.22 -2.41 -4.27
N PHE A 64 -14.89 -2.44 -4.22
CA PHE A 64 -14.14 -2.98 -3.10
C PHE A 64 -14.41 -2.16 -1.82
N SER A 65 -14.43 -0.84 -1.94
CA SER A 65 -14.56 0.05 -0.79
C SER A 65 -15.95 0.04 -0.14
N LYS A 66 -16.99 -0.27 -0.91
CA LYS A 66 -18.35 -0.49 -0.39
C LYS A 66 -18.45 -1.63 0.61
N ILE A 67 -17.46 -2.54 0.67
CA ILE A 67 -17.42 -3.61 1.67
C ILE A 67 -17.32 -3.03 3.09
N PHE A 68 -16.54 -1.95 3.26
CA PHE A 68 -16.28 -1.34 4.57
C PHE A 68 -17.02 -0.02 4.81
N ASP A 69 -17.47 0.65 3.74
CA ASP A 69 -18.25 1.88 3.84
C ASP A 69 -19.31 1.89 2.73
N PRO A 70 -20.55 1.45 3.02
CA PRO A 70 -21.64 1.44 2.04
C PRO A 70 -21.95 2.82 1.44
N ASP A 71 -21.63 3.89 2.17
CA ASP A 71 -21.87 5.27 1.77
C ASP A 71 -20.65 5.94 1.12
N ILE A 72 -19.55 5.21 0.88
CA ILE A 72 -18.30 5.76 0.33
C ILE A 72 -18.52 6.53 -0.99
N ALA A 73 -19.47 6.09 -1.82
CA ALA A 73 -19.79 6.74 -3.07
C ALA A 73 -20.36 8.17 -2.89
N LYS A 74 -20.99 8.46 -1.75
CA LYS A 74 -21.48 9.81 -1.42
C LYS A 74 -20.37 10.75 -0.97
N LYS A 75 -19.24 10.20 -0.51
CA LYS A 75 -18.06 10.96 -0.05
C LYS A 75 -17.16 11.39 -1.21
N ILE A 76 -17.55 11.07 -2.44
CA ILE A 76 -16.69 11.08 -3.61
C ILE A 76 -17.32 11.98 -4.67
N ASN A 77 -16.57 13.00 -5.11
CA ASN A 77 -17.02 13.93 -6.15
C ASN A 77 -16.96 13.24 -7.54
N PRO A 78 -18.08 12.98 -8.23
CA PRO A 78 -18.09 12.29 -9.53
C PRO A 78 -17.30 13.03 -10.62
N ASP A 79 -17.10 14.35 -10.48
CA ASP A 79 -16.37 15.20 -11.43
C ASP A 79 -14.88 15.39 -11.05
N TYR A 80 -14.29 14.38 -10.40
CA TYR A 80 -12.89 14.38 -10.01
C TYR A 80 -11.95 14.61 -11.20
N GLN A 81 -10.87 15.35 -10.93
CA GLN A 81 -9.79 15.60 -11.88
C GLN A 81 -8.51 14.86 -11.48
N TYR A 82 -8.28 14.69 -10.18
CA TYR A 82 -7.03 14.17 -9.64
C TYR A 82 -7.24 12.86 -8.89
N ILE A 83 -6.26 11.97 -9.00
CA ILE A 83 -6.14 10.79 -8.14
C ILE A 83 -4.84 10.95 -7.38
N ILE A 84 -4.93 11.01 -6.05
CA ILE A 84 -3.80 11.03 -5.14
C ILE A 84 -3.67 9.61 -4.59
N GLN A 85 -2.58 8.94 -4.97
CA GLN A 85 -2.40 7.53 -4.69
C GLN A 85 -1.33 7.31 -3.62
N THR A 86 -1.60 6.37 -2.73
CA THR A 86 -0.61 5.73 -1.86
C THR A 86 -0.73 4.22 -1.97
N GLY A 87 0.14 3.49 -1.29
CA GLY A 87 0.05 2.04 -1.22
C GLY A 87 1.12 1.42 -0.35
N HIS A 88 0.87 0.18 0.04
CA HIS A 88 1.80 -0.65 0.79
C HIS A 88 1.40 -2.13 0.73
N GLN A 89 2.36 -3.00 1.00
CA GLN A 89 2.11 -4.41 1.33
C GLN A 89 1.11 -4.51 2.50
N PRO A 90 0.14 -5.44 2.47
CA PRO A 90 -0.83 -5.65 3.54
C PRO A 90 -0.15 -6.35 4.73
N VAL A 91 0.60 -5.59 5.52
CA VAL A 91 1.24 -6.06 6.77
C VAL A 91 0.61 -5.35 7.97
N PHE A 92 1.00 -5.73 9.19
CA PHE A 92 0.71 -4.91 10.36
C PHE A 92 1.49 -3.59 10.26
N PHE A 93 0.78 -2.49 9.98
CA PHE A 93 1.42 -1.20 9.75
C PHE A 93 2.11 -0.70 11.01
N HIS A 94 3.40 -0.40 10.91
CA HIS A 94 4.04 0.47 11.86
C HIS A 94 3.66 1.94 11.56
N PRO A 95 3.82 2.87 12.53
CA PRO A 95 3.37 4.25 12.37
C PRO A 95 3.92 4.97 11.12
N GLY A 96 5.18 4.71 10.75
CA GLY A 96 5.80 5.28 9.55
C GLY A 96 5.18 4.85 8.21
N VAL A 97 4.48 3.71 8.15
CA VAL A 97 3.68 3.32 6.98
C VAL A 97 2.28 3.88 7.11
N TRP A 98 1.67 3.73 8.29
CA TRP A 98 0.28 4.15 8.54
C TRP A 98 0.06 5.65 8.32
N ILE A 99 1.07 6.47 8.62
CA ILE A 99 1.02 7.93 8.42
C ILE A 99 0.71 8.31 6.96
N LYS A 100 1.02 7.46 5.97
CA LYS A 100 0.68 7.72 4.57
C LYS A 100 -0.84 7.76 4.35
N ASN A 101 -1.57 6.86 5.01
CA ASN A 101 -3.02 6.75 4.91
C ASN A 101 -3.71 7.87 5.70
N ILE A 102 -3.19 8.19 6.89
CA ILE A 102 -3.66 9.33 7.69
C ILE A 102 -3.45 10.62 6.91
N PHE A 103 -2.26 10.82 6.33
CA PHE A 103 -1.97 12.00 5.52
C PHE A 103 -2.88 12.11 4.30
N LEU A 104 -3.08 11.01 3.56
CA LEU A 104 -4.01 10.98 2.43
C LEU A 104 -5.43 11.35 2.87
N ASN A 105 -5.89 10.82 4.00
CA ASN A 105 -7.20 11.12 4.55
C ASN A 105 -7.38 12.61 4.89
N GLU A 106 -6.45 13.17 5.67
CA GLU A 106 -6.48 14.58 6.06
C GLU A 106 -6.38 15.50 4.84
N LEU A 107 -5.59 15.11 3.85
CA LEU A 107 -5.44 15.86 2.60
C LEU A 107 -6.77 15.97 1.85
N LEU A 108 -7.56 14.88 1.79
CA LEU A 108 -8.84 14.85 1.08
C LEU A 108 -9.99 15.51 1.84
N LYS A 109 -9.89 15.59 3.16
CA LYS A 109 -10.83 16.37 3.99
C LYS A 109 -10.61 17.88 3.83
N SER A 110 -9.48 18.30 3.24
CA SER A 110 -9.24 19.70 2.92
C SER A 110 -10.12 20.21 1.77
N PRO A 111 -10.81 21.35 1.92
CA PRO A 111 -11.61 21.95 0.84
C PRO A 111 -10.79 22.30 -0.43
N LEU A 112 -9.46 22.42 -0.30
CA LEU A 112 -8.57 22.77 -1.41
C LEU A 112 -8.48 21.68 -2.50
N LEU A 113 -8.98 20.48 -2.20
CA LEU A 113 -8.83 19.30 -3.04
C LEU A 113 -10.17 18.59 -3.31
N ASP A 114 -11.26 19.35 -3.38
CA ASP A 114 -12.63 18.90 -3.66
C ASP A 114 -12.80 18.10 -4.97
N LYS A 115 -11.88 18.26 -5.93
CA LYS A 115 -11.81 17.51 -7.19
C LYS A 115 -10.74 16.41 -7.19
N SER A 116 -10.24 16.02 -6.03
CA SER A 116 -9.25 14.96 -5.87
C SER A 116 -9.86 13.76 -5.18
N TRP A 117 -9.46 12.57 -5.62
CA TRP A 117 -9.78 11.32 -4.94
C TRP A 117 -8.53 10.69 -4.35
N GLY A 118 -8.71 10.05 -3.20
CA GLY A 118 -7.69 9.21 -2.60
C GLY A 118 -7.82 7.77 -3.03
N LEU A 119 -6.70 7.15 -3.35
CA LEU A 119 -6.62 5.72 -3.58
C LEU A 119 -5.46 5.12 -2.78
N ASN A 120 -5.74 4.13 -1.96
CA ASN A 120 -4.73 3.27 -1.34
C ASN A 120 -4.72 1.92 -2.05
N ILE A 121 -3.58 1.60 -2.68
CA ILE A 121 -3.36 0.29 -3.29
C ILE A 121 -2.78 -0.67 -2.25
N ILE A 122 -3.47 -1.79 -2.06
CA ILE A 122 -2.98 -2.92 -1.29
C ILE A 122 -2.06 -3.73 -2.22
N LEU A 123 -0.75 -3.74 -1.96
CA LEU A 123 0.24 -4.48 -2.75
C LEU A 123 0.23 -5.96 -2.34
N ASP A 124 -0.83 -6.67 -2.72
CA ASP A 124 -1.07 -8.07 -2.39
C ASP A 124 -0.29 -9.07 -3.27
N ASN A 125 0.24 -8.61 -4.40
CA ASN A 125 1.12 -9.37 -5.29
C ASN A 125 2.55 -9.52 -4.72
N ASP A 126 2.90 -8.77 -3.68
CA ASP A 126 4.22 -8.86 -3.05
C ASP A 126 4.34 -10.13 -2.21
N ASN A 127 5.52 -10.76 -2.26
CA ASN A 127 5.79 -11.96 -1.47
C ASN A 127 5.69 -11.68 0.05
N CYS A 128 4.82 -12.42 0.74
CA CYS A 128 4.77 -12.45 2.19
C CYS A 128 6.00 -13.19 2.71
N LYS A 129 6.89 -12.46 3.42
CA LYS A 129 8.02 -13.04 4.14
C LYS A 129 7.54 -13.49 5.52
N ASP A 130 7.91 -12.79 6.58
CA ASP A 130 7.34 -12.98 7.90
C ASP A 130 6.29 -11.91 8.17
N LEU A 131 5.10 -12.33 8.57
CA LEU A 131 4.05 -11.41 9.01
C LEU A 131 4.12 -11.32 10.53
N THR A 132 4.85 -10.32 11.01
CA THR A 132 5.14 -10.15 12.45
C THR A 132 4.52 -8.88 12.99
N PHE A 133 3.97 -8.95 14.20
CA PHE A 133 3.54 -7.79 14.95
C PHE A 133 4.60 -7.43 15.99
N SER A 134 5.04 -6.18 15.99
CA SER A 134 6.03 -5.68 16.94
C SER A 134 5.31 -4.93 18.06
N LEU A 135 5.65 -5.26 19.31
CA LEU A 135 5.02 -4.68 20.50
C LEU A 135 6.07 -4.32 21.56
N PRO A 136 5.81 -3.32 22.42
CA PRO A 136 6.60 -3.13 23.62
C PRO A 136 6.40 -4.30 24.58
N ALA A 137 7.45 -4.67 25.30
CA ALA A 137 7.42 -5.65 26.38
C ALA A 137 8.43 -5.26 27.47
N LEU A 138 8.20 -5.71 28.70
CA LEU A 138 9.19 -5.58 29.79
C LEU A 138 10.15 -6.77 29.75
N SER A 139 11.45 -6.51 29.86
CA SER A 139 12.43 -7.55 30.17
C SER A 139 12.39 -7.90 31.66
N SER A 140 13.07 -8.99 32.05
CA SER A 140 13.14 -9.47 33.44
C SER A 140 13.70 -8.44 34.44
N ASN A 141 14.44 -7.43 33.96
CA ASN A 141 14.97 -6.32 34.74
C ASN A 141 14.09 -5.04 34.69
N GLY A 142 12.87 -5.11 34.14
CA GLY A 142 11.93 -3.99 34.09
C GLY A 142 12.17 -2.98 32.96
N ASN A 143 13.17 -3.17 32.11
CA ASN A 143 13.42 -2.29 30.96
C ASN A 143 12.46 -2.57 29.79
N LEU A 144 12.10 -1.53 29.03
CA LEU A 144 11.34 -1.68 27.80
C LEU A 144 12.21 -2.26 26.68
N LYS A 145 11.68 -3.29 26.01
CA LYS A 145 12.25 -3.88 24.81
C LYS A 145 11.18 -4.01 23.73
N LEU A 146 11.62 -4.12 22.48
CA LEU A 146 10.75 -4.49 21.37
C LEU A 146 10.69 -6.02 21.26
N GLU A 147 9.49 -6.57 21.32
CA GLU A 147 9.23 -7.99 21.08
C GLU A 147 8.45 -8.16 19.77
N LYS A 148 8.63 -9.32 19.11
CA LYS A 148 7.90 -9.65 17.87
C LYS A 148 7.11 -10.93 18.08
N VAL A 149 5.84 -10.89 17.69
CA VAL A 149 4.95 -12.06 17.66
C VAL A 149 4.65 -12.37 16.20
N ASN A 150 4.91 -13.61 15.79
CA ASN A 150 4.67 -14.05 14.42
C ASN A 150 3.19 -14.41 14.25
N PHE A 151 2.55 -13.84 13.24
CA PHE A 151 1.26 -14.30 12.73
C PHE A 151 1.51 -15.42 11.72
N LEU A 152 2.32 -15.16 10.69
CA LEU A 152 2.83 -16.17 9.75
C LEU A 152 4.36 -16.18 9.78
N SER A 153 4.94 -17.39 9.73
CA SER A 153 6.39 -17.59 9.72
C SER A 153 6.82 -18.23 8.42
N SER A 154 7.71 -17.56 7.69
CA SER A 154 8.29 -18.06 6.42
C SER A 154 9.17 -19.30 6.57
N VAL A 155 9.53 -19.68 7.80
CA VAL A 155 10.20 -20.96 8.10
C VAL A 155 9.23 -22.14 7.91
N LEU A 156 7.94 -21.89 8.13
CA LEU A 156 6.89 -22.91 8.12
C LEU A 156 5.94 -22.78 6.93
N THR A 157 6.04 -21.69 6.15
CA THR A 157 5.15 -21.42 5.02
C THR A 157 5.92 -21.05 3.75
N PRO A 158 5.41 -21.42 2.56
CA PRO A 158 6.05 -21.07 1.29
C PRO A 158 6.07 -19.56 1.07
N LYS A 159 7.09 -19.00 0.41
CA LYS A 159 7.13 -17.56 0.09
C LYS A 159 6.19 -17.26 -1.08
N LEU A 160 4.91 -17.08 -0.79
CA LEU A 160 3.88 -16.73 -1.76
C LEU A 160 3.49 -15.24 -1.65
N PRO A 161 2.97 -14.64 -2.73
CA PRO A 161 2.24 -13.38 -2.66
C PRO A 161 1.12 -13.41 -1.63
N PHE A 162 0.78 -12.27 -1.01
CA PHE A 162 -0.36 -12.20 -0.07
C PHE A 162 -1.68 -12.63 -0.71
N GLU A 163 -1.85 -12.39 -2.01
CA GLU A 163 -3.05 -12.79 -2.75
C GLU A 163 -3.23 -14.31 -2.90
N GLU A 164 -2.14 -15.07 -2.82
CA GLU A 164 -2.10 -16.53 -2.95
C GLU A 164 -2.23 -17.25 -1.60
N TYR A 165 -2.10 -16.52 -0.50
CA TYR A 165 -2.34 -17.08 0.83
C TYR A 165 -3.84 -17.10 1.14
N PRO A 166 -4.38 -18.23 1.66
CA PRO A 166 -5.77 -18.28 2.07
C PRO A 166 -6.03 -17.31 3.25
N CYS A 167 -7.27 -16.87 3.39
CA CYS A 167 -7.71 -16.17 4.59
C CYS A 167 -7.37 -17.00 5.85
N PRO A 168 -6.78 -16.39 6.91
CA PRO A 168 -6.44 -17.08 8.15
C PRO A 168 -7.65 -17.72 8.83
N SER A 169 -7.43 -18.82 9.57
CA SER A 169 -8.49 -19.47 10.36
C SER A 169 -8.79 -18.72 11.65
N LEU A 170 -9.99 -18.90 12.21
CA LEU A 170 -10.35 -18.36 13.52
C LEU A 170 -9.41 -18.81 14.64
N GLU A 171 -8.96 -20.07 14.61
CA GLU A 171 -8.03 -20.61 15.60
C GLU A 171 -6.70 -19.85 15.58
N MET A 172 -6.17 -19.61 14.38
CA MET A 172 -4.92 -18.87 14.19
C MET A 172 -5.06 -17.42 14.68
N ILE A 173 -6.17 -16.76 14.36
CA ILE A 173 -6.47 -15.40 14.82
C ILE A 173 -6.60 -15.37 16.36
N ALA A 174 -7.35 -16.30 16.94
CA ALA A 174 -7.57 -16.37 18.38
C ALA A 174 -6.27 -16.60 19.14
N LYS A 175 -5.42 -17.51 18.67
CA LYS A 175 -4.10 -17.78 19.25
C LYS A 175 -3.23 -16.53 19.23
N PHE A 176 -3.14 -15.87 18.07
CA PHE A 176 -2.34 -14.66 17.91
C PHE A 176 -2.83 -13.51 18.81
N ASN A 177 -4.14 -13.29 18.86
CA ASN A 177 -4.75 -12.28 19.72
C ASN A 177 -4.45 -12.56 21.19
N TRP A 178 -4.60 -13.83 21.62
CA TRP A 178 -4.29 -14.25 22.99
C TRP A 178 -2.82 -14.00 23.34
N ASP A 179 -1.90 -14.38 22.44
CA ASP A 179 -0.45 -14.21 22.64
C ASP A 179 -0.05 -12.75 22.86
N ILE A 180 -0.62 -11.83 22.08
CA ILE A 180 -0.32 -10.39 22.20
C ILE A 180 -0.98 -9.79 23.44
N ILE A 181 -2.27 -10.09 23.68
CA ILE A 181 -2.99 -9.61 24.88
C ILE A 181 -2.26 -10.04 26.14
N HIS A 182 -1.83 -11.30 26.23
CA HIS A 182 -1.10 -11.82 27.38
C HIS A 182 0.20 -11.04 27.63
N ARG A 183 0.94 -10.67 26.57
CA ARG A 183 2.18 -9.89 26.68
C ARG A 183 1.93 -8.43 27.04
N LEU A 184 0.90 -7.82 26.46
CA LEU A 184 0.56 -6.41 26.73
C LEU A 184 -0.03 -6.20 28.13
N LYS A 185 -0.62 -7.23 28.76
CA LYS A 185 -1.09 -7.15 30.16
C LYS A 185 -0.01 -6.72 31.14
N SER A 186 1.26 -7.08 30.91
CA SER A 186 2.35 -6.64 31.80
C SER A 186 2.64 -5.14 31.72
N LEU A 187 2.09 -4.44 30.72
CA LEU A 187 2.25 -3.00 30.52
C LEU A 187 0.99 -2.20 30.87
N GLU A 188 -0.07 -2.86 31.35
CA GLU A 188 -1.34 -2.22 31.68
C GLU A 188 -1.18 -1.14 32.76
N SER A 189 -0.28 -1.35 33.73
CA SER A 189 0.08 -0.34 34.74
C SER A 189 0.76 0.90 34.17
N GLU A 190 1.49 0.75 33.06
CA GLU A 190 2.27 1.84 32.47
C GLU A 190 1.46 2.63 31.46
N ASN A 191 0.55 1.96 30.74
CA ASN A 191 -0.35 2.58 29.78
C ASN A 191 -1.53 1.65 29.48
N GLU A 192 -2.68 1.94 30.09
CA GLU A 192 -3.92 1.19 29.89
C GLU A 192 -4.40 1.22 28.42
N ASP A 193 -4.14 2.31 27.70
CA ASP A 193 -4.58 2.48 26.32
C ASP A 193 -3.90 1.49 25.37
N ILE A 194 -2.67 1.03 25.67
CA ILE A 194 -1.96 0.09 24.78
C ILE A 194 -2.75 -1.21 24.66
N LEU A 195 -3.23 -1.74 25.78
CA LEU A 195 -3.98 -2.99 25.80
C LEU A 195 -5.36 -2.80 25.15
N ASN A 196 -6.04 -1.70 25.46
CA ASN A 196 -7.37 -1.41 24.91
C ASN A 196 -7.32 -1.18 23.39
N ASN A 197 -6.32 -0.45 22.89
CA ASN A 197 -6.11 -0.25 21.45
C ASN A 197 -5.87 -1.57 20.73
N PHE A 198 -5.08 -2.48 21.31
CA PHE A 198 -4.89 -3.80 20.71
C PHE A 198 -6.16 -4.66 20.77
N LYS A 199 -6.94 -4.63 21.86
CA LYS A 199 -8.22 -5.34 21.94
C LYS A 199 -9.19 -4.85 20.85
N ASN A 200 -9.24 -3.55 20.58
CA ASN A 200 -10.03 -2.99 19.48
C ASN A 200 -9.54 -3.52 18.13
N PHE A 201 -8.23 -3.53 17.89
CA PHE A 201 -7.66 -4.09 16.66
C PHE A 201 -7.90 -5.61 16.53
N ALA A 202 -7.83 -6.37 17.63
CA ALA A 202 -8.15 -7.80 17.67
C ALA A 202 -9.60 -8.06 17.23
N HIS A 203 -10.54 -7.21 17.64
CA HIS A 203 -11.91 -7.27 17.16
C HIS A 203 -12.03 -6.95 15.65
N CYS A 204 -11.21 -6.01 15.14
CA CYS A 204 -11.13 -5.75 13.71
C CYS A 204 -10.62 -6.97 12.92
N LEU A 205 -9.65 -7.73 13.44
CA LEU A 205 -9.20 -8.99 12.83
C LEU A 205 -10.32 -10.03 12.77
N GLU A 206 -11.07 -10.22 13.86
CA GLU A 206 -12.20 -11.15 13.90
C GLU A 206 -13.31 -10.75 12.93
N ASN A 207 -13.64 -9.46 12.86
CA ASN A 207 -14.64 -8.96 11.93
C ASN A 207 -14.17 -9.09 10.48
N SER A 208 -12.89 -8.83 10.20
CA SER A 208 -12.29 -9.06 8.88
C SER A 208 -12.47 -10.53 8.45
N PHE A 209 -12.16 -11.49 9.33
CA PHE A 209 -12.40 -12.91 9.07
C PHE A 209 -13.88 -13.20 8.72
N ARG A 210 -14.83 -12.62 9.46
CA ARG A 210 -16.26 -12.82 9.20
C ARG A 210 -16.67 -12.29 7.83
N PHE A 211 -16.13 -11.15 7.40
CA PHE A 211 -16.37 -10.61 6.05
C PHE A 211 -15.76 -11.50 4.97
N CYS A 212 -14.50 -11.88 5.11
CA CYS A 212 -13.81 -12.78 4.20
C CYS A 212 -14.53 -14.12 4.06
N SER A 213 -14.99 -14.69 5.18
CA SER A 213 -15.67 -15.99 5.21
C SER A 213 -17.01 -15.98 4.47
N ARG A 214 -17.76 -14.87 4.50
CA ARG A 214 -19.01 -14.75 3.71
C ARG A 214 -18.75 -14.78 2.20
N ASN A 215 -17.54 -14.40 1.77
CA ASN A 215 -17.09 -14.41 0.38
C ASN A 215 -16.29 -15.68 0.04
N HIS A 216 -16.84 -16.87 0.37
CA HIS A 216 -16.23 -18.22 0.37
C HIS A 216 -15.34 -18.64 -0.82
N LYS A 217 -15.26 -17.90 -1.92
CA LYS A 217 -14.50 -18.30 -3.13
C LYS A 217 -13.21 -17.52 -3.40
N ARG A 218 -12.94 -16.40 -2.73
CA ARG A 218 -11.84 -15.49 -3.15
C ARG A 218 -11.07 -14.76 -2.06
N ALA A 219 -11.47 -14.84 -0.80
CA ALA A 219 -10.79 -14.07 0.24
C ALA A 219 -9.38 -14.62 0.55
N ASN A 220 -8.39 -13.75 0.44
CA ASN A 220 -6.98 -14.06 0.68
C ASN A 220 -6.43 -13.27 1.89
N LEU A 221 -5.17 -13.53 2.24
CA LEU A 221 -4.48 -12.88 3.35
C LEU A 221 -4.36 -11.35 3.13
N GLY A 222 -4.13 -10.92 1.89
CA GLY A 222 -4.03 -9.51 1.54
C GLY A 222 -5.31 -8.74 1.81
N GLU A 223 -6.45 -9.29 1.36
CA GLU A 223 -7.78 -8.75 1.63
C GLU A 223 -8.08 -8.76 3.14
N PHE A 224 -7.79 -9.86 3.83
CA PHE A 224 -8.00 -9.99 5.28
C PHE A 224 -7.28 -8.88 6.08
N LEU A 225 -6.00 -8.63 5.78
CA LEU A 225 -5.21 -7.63 6.49
C LEU A 225 -5.61 -6.21 6.08
N GLY A 226 -5.90 -5.97 4.80
CA GLY A 226 -6.44 -4.71 4.31
C GLY A 226 -7.75 -4.34 5.02
N LEU A 227 -8.68 -5.29 5.11
CA LEU A 227 -9.96 -5.14 5.80
C LEU A 227 -9.79 -4.89 7.31
N ALA A 228 -8.92 -5.63 7.98
CA ALA A 228 -8.68 -5.44 9.41
C ALA A 228 -8.15 -4.03 9.72
N ARG A 229 -7.18 -3.55 8.93
CA ARG A 229 -6.69 -2.16 9.03
C ARG A 229 -7.82 -1.16 8.79
N ARG A 230 -8.61 -1.36 7.73
CA ARG A 230 -9.66 -0.42 7.36
C ARG A 230 -10.79 -0.35 8.39
N LEU A 231 -11.12 -1.47 9.04
CA LEU A 231 -12.06 -1.49 10.16
C LEU A 231 -11.51 -0.73 11.37
N TYR A 232 -10.20 -0.80 11.62
CA TYR A 232 -9.57 -0.06 12.71
C TYR A 232 -9.52 1.45 12.45
N GLU A 233 -9.38 1.85 11.18
CA GLU A 233 -9.36 3.26 10.78
C GLU A 233 -10.72 3.96 10.79
N GLN A 234 -11.82 3.29 11.15
CA GLN A 234 -13.16 3.91 11.13
C GLN A 234 -13.25 5.17 12.00
N GLU A 235 -12.50 5.24 13.10
CA GLU A 235 -12.46 6.41 13.99
C GLU A 235 -11.94 7.68 13.31
N ILE A 236 -11.11 7.55 12.26
CA ILE A 236 -10.62 8.71 11.48
C ILE A 236 -11.51 9.02 10.26
N GLU A 237 -12.67 8.39 10.15
CA GLU A 237 -13.67 8.57 9.09
C GLU A 237 -13.04 8.65 7.69
N PRO A 238 -12.46 7.54 7.18
CA PRO A 238 -11.54 7.69 6.08
C PRO A 238 -12.26 8.04 4.76
N ALA A 239 -11.73 9.03 4.05
CA ALA A 239 -12.28 9.63 2.83
C ALA A 239 -11.63 9.14 1.53
N TYR A 240 -10.87 8.05 1.60
CA TYR A 240 -10.15 7.48 0.47
C TYR A 240 -10.61 6.04 0.16
N LEU A 241 -10.45 5.65 -1.10
CA LEU A 241 -10.78 4.32 -1.64
C LEU A 241 -9.64 3.33 -1.46
N GLU A 242 -9.98 2.05 -1.47
CA GLU A 242 -9.03 0.95 -1.49
C GLU A 242 -9.26 0.00 -2.67
N ILE A 243 -8.17 -0.62 -3.13
CA ILE A 243 -8.20 -1.67 -4.14
C ILE A 243 -6.94 -2.53 -3.96
N SER A 244 -7.03 -3.82 -4.26
CA SER A 244 -5.85 -4.67 -4.37
C SER A 244 -5.12 -4.46 -5.69
N PHE A 245 -3.80 -4.64 -5.69
CA PHE A 245 -3.01 -4.52 -6.91
C PHE A 245 -3.34 -5.63 -7.89
N SER A 246 -3.60 -6.85 -7.39
CA SER A 246 -4.13 -7.97 -8.16
C SER A 246 -5.36 -7.60 -9.00
N GLN A 247 -6.31 -6.85 -8.43
CA GLN A 247 -7.49 -6.37 -9.15
C GLN A 247 -7.16 -5.31 -10.20
N ILE A 248 -6.08 -4.56 -10.05
CA ILE A 248 -5.59 -3.65 -11.10
C ILE A 248 -4.95 -4.48 -12.22
N CYS A 249 -4.16 -5.49 -11.87
CA CYS A 249 -3.50 -6.37 -12.82
C CYS A 249 -4.47 -7.17 -13.69
N ASP A 250 -5.64 -7.51 -13.16
CA ASP A 250 -6.73 -8.19 -13.86
C ASP A 250 -7.59 -7.24 -14.75
N SER A 251 -7.05 -6.09 -15.16
CA SER A 251 -7.73 -5.15 -16.07
C SER A 251 -7.14 -5.19 -17.47
N ASP A 252 -7.99 -4.97 -18.49
CA ASP A 252 -7.56 -4.91 -19.88
C ASP A 252 -6.53 -3.80 -20.12
N GLU A 253 -6.63 -2.68 -19.40
CA GLU A 253 -5.67 -1.58 -19.53
C GLU A 253 -4.31 -1.92 -18.94
N PHE A 254 -4.27 -2.62 -17.81
CA PHE A 254 -3.01 -3.13 -17.26
C PHE A 254 -2.38 -4.15 -18.22
N LEU A 255 -3.16 -5.11 -18.72
CA LEU A 255 -2.68 -6.10 -19.68
C LEU A 255 -2.20 -5.44 -20.98
N SER A 256 -2.88 -4.39 -21.45
CA SER A 256 -2.44 -3.61 -22.61
C SER A 256 -1.09 -2.93 -22.38
N PHE A 257 -0.90 -2.35 -21.19
CA PHE A 257 0.39 -1.75 -20.80
C PHE A 257 1.50 -2.80 -20.67
N PHE A 258 1.20 -3.95 -20.06
CA PHE A 258 2.11 -5.09 -19.98
C PHE A 258 2.54 -5.55 -21.36
N LEU A 259 1.60 -5.80 -22.27
CA LEU A 259 1.88 -6.25 -23.64
C LEU A 259 2.69 -5.21 -24.44
N GLU A 260 2.47 -3.91 -24.23
CA GLU A 260 3.30 -2.87 -24.86
C GLU A 260 4.75 -2.92 -24.36
N ILE A 261 4.98 -3.20 -23.07
CA ILE A 261 6.33 -3.42 -22.53
C ILE A 261 6.96 -4.67 -23.17
N ILE A 262 6.24 -5.78 -23.23
CA ILE A 262 6.75 -7.03 -23.82
C ILE A 262 7.10 -6.85 -25.31
N LYS A 263 6.22 -6.19 -26.06
CA LYS A 263 6.45 -5.88 -27.48
C LYS A 263 7.74 -5.07 -27.71
N ASN A 264 8.12 -4.24 -26.74
CA ASN A 264 9.29 -3.35 -26.84
C ASN A 264 10.39 -3.72 -25.83
N ILE A 265 10.45 -4.97 -25.37
CA ILE A 265 11.25 -5.36 -24.20
C ILE A 265 12.76 -5.06 -24.34
N GLU A 266 13.32 -5.20 -25.54
CA GLU A 266 14.72 -4.86 -25.82
C GLU A 266 15.02 -3.39 -25.52
N TYR A 267 14.17 -2.50 -26.04
CA TYR A 267 14.33 -1.06 -25.87
C TYR A 267 14.01 -0.64 -24.43
N PHE A 268 12.96 -1.21 -23.86
CA PHE A 268 12.58 -0.99 -22.47
C PHE A 268 13.73 -1.33 -21.51
N SER A 269 14.32 -2.52 -21.66
CA SER A 269 15.39 -3.01 -20.77
C SER A 269 16.65 -2.14 -20.85
N LYS A 270 17.00 -1.67 -22.06
CA LYS A 270 18.11 -0.72 -22.25
C LYS A 270 17.85 0.60 -21.53
N ILE A 271 16.66 1.19 -21.70
CA ILE A 271 16.29 2.45 -21.00
C ILE A 271 16.29 2.25 -19.49
N TYR A 272 15.64 1.18 -19.01
CA TYR A 272 15.53 0.87 -17.58
C TYR A 272 16.91 0.76 -16.94
N ASN A 273 17.79 -0.08 -17.49
CA ASN A 273 19.14 -0.28 -16.98
C ASN A 273 19.96 1.02 -17.02
N ASN A 274 19.91 1.76 -18.14
CA ASN A 274 20.62 3.04 -18.27
C ASN A 274 20.15 4.05 -17.21
N LYS A 275 18.84 4.14 -16.95
CA LYS A 275 18.29 5.05 -15.93
C LYS A 275 18.66 4.64 -14.52
N LEU A 276 18.72 3.35 -14.22
CA LEU A 276 19.24 2.86 -12.94
C LEU A 276 20.72 3.21 -12.77
N ASP A 277 21.55 3.04 -13.81
CA ASP A 277 22.97 3.35 -13.75
C ASP A 277 23.24 4.86 -13.61
N GLU A 278 22.47 5.70 -14.30
CA GLU A 278 22.45 7.16 -14.10
C GLU A 278 22.12 7.51 -12.64
N TYR A 279 21.07 6.90 -12.07
CA TYR A 279 20.68 7.11 -10.68
C TYR A 279 21.79 6.68 -9.71
N ARG A 280 22.36 5.48 -9.86
CA ARG A 280 23.45 4.98 -9.00
C ARG A 280 24.67 5.90 -9.07
N THR A 281 25.01 6.40 -10.26
CA THR A 281 26.11 7.36 -10.46
C THR A 281 25.83 8.66 -9.71
N LEU A 282 24.65 9.25 -9.89
CA LEU A 282 24.25 10.51 -9.26
C LEU A 282 24.26 10.42 -7.73
N PHE A 283 23.80 9.29 -7.17
CA PHE A 283 23.70 9.08 -5.73
C PHE A 283 24.90 8.33 -5.12
N LYS A 284 25.93 8.01 -5.91
CA LYS A 284 27.15 7.28 -5.51
C LYS A 284 26.85 5.91 -4.86
N ILE A 285 25.84 5.22 -5.36
CA ILE A 285 25.44 3.89 -4.89
C ILE A 285 26.32 2.84 -5.56
N ARG A 286 27.03 2.05 -4.75
CA ARG A 286 27.92 0.97 -5.25
C ARG A 286 27.22 -0.38 -5.38
N ASN A 287 26.20 -0.63 -4.56
CA ASN A 287 25.45 -1.88 -4.60
C ASN A 287 24.53 -1.88 -5.83
N ARG A 288 24.70 -2.89 -6.71
CA ARG A 288 23.89 -3.04 -7.92
C ARG A 288 22.43 -3.42 -7.63
N GLU A 289 22.15 -3.97 -6.45
CA GLU A 289 20.79 -4.32 -6.02
C GLU A 289 19.97 -3.10 -5.57
N HIS A 290 20.59 -1.92 -5.45
CA HIS A 290 19.92 -0.70 -4.99
C HIS A 290 19.88 0.38 -6.09
N PRO A 291 18.72 1.03 -6.32
CA PRO A 291 17.42 0.79 -5.68
C PRO A 291 16.73 -0.51 -6.14
N SER A 292 17.06 -0.99 -7.34
CA SER A 292 16.62 -2.25 -7.93
C SER A 292 17.78 -2.84 -8.75
N PRO A 293 17.82 -4.15 -9.05
CA PRO A 293 18.80 -4.73 -9.97
C PRO A 293 18.54 -4.31 -11.43
N ASN A 294 19.55 -4.44 -12.28
CA ASN A 294 19.38 -4.31 -13.72
C ASN A 294 18.68 -5.57 -14.28
N LEU A 295 17.84 -5.39 -15.30
CA LEU A 295 17.25 -6.51 -16.05
C LEU A 295 18.36 -7.26 -16.80
N MET A 296 18.34 -8.58 -16.72
CA MET A 296 19.26 -9.46 -17.39
C MET A 296 18.99 -9.51 -18.90
N ILE A 297 20.04 -9.29 -19.68
CA ILE A 297 20.03 -9.41 -21.14
C ILE A 297 21.13 -10.40 -21.51
N LYS A 298 20.74 -11.57 -22.04
CA LYS A 298 21.66 -12.66 -22.45
C LYS A 298 21.26 -13.16 -23.82
N GLU A 299 22.04 -12.84 -24.86
CA GLU A 299 21.80 -13.27 -26.23
C GLU A 299 20.33 -13.03 -26.65
N ASN A 300 19.51 -14.09 -26.75
CA ASN A 300 18.10 -14.05 -27.15
C ASN A 300 17.12 -14.05 -25.96
N LEU A 301 17.61 -13.94 -24.72
CA LEU A 301 16.81 -13.93 -23.49
C LEU A 301 16.89 -12.56 -22.82
N ILE A 302 15.72 -12.00 -22.53
CA ILE A 302 15.58 -10.72 -21.85
C ILE A 302 14.63 -10.91 -20.68
N GLU A 303 15.10 -10.54 -19.50
CA GLU A 303 14.30 -10.54 -18.28
C GLU A 303 13.21 -9.47 -18.35
N PHE A 304 11.99 -9.83 -17.93
CA PHE A 304 10.87 -8.90 -17.86
C PHE A 304 10.87 -8.15 -16.52
N PRO A 305 10.35 -6.92 -16.47
CA PRO A 305 10.39 -6.08 -15.26
C PRO A 305 9.29 -6.43 -14.23
N PHE A 306 8.86 -7.69 -14.19
CA PHE A 306 7.74 -8.19 -13.37
C PHE A 306 8.09 -9.52 -12.73
#